data_AF-A0A6B3H547-F1
#
_entry.id   AF-A0A6B3H547-F1
#
_cell.length_a   1.000
_cell.length_b   1.000
_cell.length_c   1.000
_cell.angle_alpha   90.00
_cell.angle_beta   90.00
_cell.angle_gamma   90.00
#
_symmetry.space_group_name_H-M   'P 1'
#
loop_
_entity.id
_entity.type
_entity.pdbx_description
1 polymer ?
#
loop_
_entity_poly.entity_id
_entity_poly.type
_entity_poly.pdbx_seq_one_letter_code
_entity_poly.pdbx_strand_id
1 'polypeptide(L)'
;GAQANEHPPVLRTHDRYGNRIDEVEFHPSWHRLLGHAVAAGLTDAWGRPAGHVRRAAGFLVWTQAEAGHGCPLSMTHAAVPALRTDPVLAAEWEPKLTSYVYEEGLRPAPEKAGVLFGMGMTEKQGGTDVRSNTTRAEPLSREGEYLLTGHKWFCSAPMSDGFLVLAQAPGGLTCFLVPRVLPDGTRNVFAIQRLKDKLGNKSNASGEVEF
;
A
#
# COMPACT_ATOMS: atom_id res chain seq x y z
N GLY A 1 13.39 7.61 14.47
CA GLY A 1 12.32 8.62 14.48
C GLY A 1 12.70 9.90 13.75
N ALA A 2 13.53 10.74 14.38
CA ALA A 2 13.82 12.12 13.95
C ALA A 2 14.16 12.27 12.46
N GLN A 3 15.20 11.58 11.98
CA GLN A 3 15.64 11.65 10.58
C GLN A 3 14.52 11.39 9.57
N ALA A 4 13.63 10.42 9.83
CA ALA A 4 12.54 10.08 8.92
C ALA A 4 11.44 11.16 8.88
N ASN A 5 11.29 11.96 9.94
CA ASN A 5 10.29 13.03 10.01
C ASN A 5 10.85 14.38 9.55
N GLU A 6 12.13 14.66 9.82
CA GLU A 6 12.83 15.88 9.40
C GLU A 6 13.18 15.87 7.90
N HIS A 7 13.34 14.67 7.32
CA HIS A 7 13.56 14.46 5.89
C HIS A 7 12.35 13.74 5.29
N PRO A 8 11.22 14.45 5.09
CA PRO A 8 9.99 13.84 4.58
C PRO A 8 10.18 13.30 3.16
N PRO A 9 9.35 12.33 2.74
CA PRO A 9 9.42 11.73 1.42
C PRO A 9 9.21 12.76 0.30
N VAL A 10 9.93 12.56 -0.81
CA VAL A 10 9.90 13.43 -1.99
C VAL A 10 9.30 12.67 -3.17
N LEU A 11 8.26 13.24 -3.76
CA LEU A 11 7.66 12.69 -4.98
C LEU A 11 8.47 13.06 -6.22
N ARG A 12 8.77 12.05 -7.03
CA ARG A 12 9.36 12.12 -8.35
C ARG A 12 8.31 11.62 -9.35
N THR A 13 7.53 12.55 -9.92
CA THR A 13 6.54 12.17 -10.93
C THR A 13 7.18 11.75 -12.24
N HIS A 14 8.30 12.38 -12.63
CA HIS A 14 9.01 12.13 -13.88
C HIS A 14 10.51 11.93 -13.66
N ASP A 15 11.15 11.20 -14.58
CA ASP A 15 12.60 11.08 -14.67
C ASP A 15 13.23 12.33 -15.33
N ARG A 16 14.56 12.31 -15.49
CA ARG A 16 15.32 13.41 -16.10
C ARG A 16 15.03 13.66 -17.59
N TYR A 17 14.34 12.73 -18.25
CA TYR A 17 14.00 12.81 -19.68
C TYR A 17 12.53 13.18 -19.91
N GLY A 18 11.75 13.35 -18.84
CA GLY A 18 10.33 13.67 -18.92
C GLY A 18 9.42 12.45 -19.03
N ASN A 19 9.92 11.23 -18.82
CA ASN A 19 9.05 10.05 -18.73
C ASN A 19 8.44 9.97 -17.32
N ARG A 20 7.14 9.67 -17.24
CA ARG A 20 6.47 9.51 -15.95
C ARG A 20 6.92 8.22 -15.25
N ILE A 21 7.27 8.29 -13.96
CA ILE A 21 7.76 7.17 -13.14
C ILE A 21 6.98 6.96 -11.83
N ASP A 22 6.33 8.01 -11.32
CA ASP A 22 5.51 7.99 -10.09
C ASP A 22 6.20 7.34 -8.88
N GLU A 23 7.45 7.73 -8.59
CA GLU A 23 8.21 7.20 -7.46
C GLU A 23 8.27 8.17 -6.28
N VAL A 24 8.36 7.63 -5.07
CA VAL A 24 8.55 8.42 -3.85
C VAL A 24 9.87 8.00 -3.20
N GLU A 25 10.76 8.97 -3.10
CA GLU A 25 12.07 8.84 -2.49
C GLU A 25 11.93 9.05 -0.97
N PHE A 26 12.49 8.14 -0.18
CA PHE A 26 12.50 8.23 1.28
C PHE A 26 13.93 8.33 1.80
N HIS A 27 14.11 9.03 2.92
CA HIS A 27 15.39 9.01 3.63
C HIS A 27 15.71 7.59 4.14
N PRO A 28 16.99 7.11 4.11
CA PRO A 28 17.35 5.74 4.51
C PRO A 28 16.87 5.28 5.90
N SER A 29 16.63 6.23 6.82
CA SER A 29 16.05 5.90 8.13
C SER A 29 14.64 5.32 8.05
N TRP A 30 13.84 5.69 7.04
CA TRP A 30 12.52 5.11 6.80
C TRP A 30 12.64 3.61 6.53
N HIS A 31 13.52 3.24 5.61
CA HIS A 31 13.77 1.85 5.23
C HIS A 31 14.30 1.02 6.40
N ARG A 32 15.19 1.59 7.23
CA ARG A 32 15.66 0.93 8.46
C ARG A 32 14.53 0.67 9.46
N LEU A 33 13.64 1.64 9.67
CA LEU A 33 12.50 1.50 10.59
C LEU A 33 11.52 0.43 10.10
N LEU A 34 11.17 0.49 8.81
CA LEU A 34 10.22 -0.41 8.18
C LEU A 34 10.78 -1.83 8.09
N GLY A 35 12.05 -1.98 7.70
CA GLY A 35 12.74 -3.25 7.64
C GLY A 35 12.84 -3.96 8.99
N HIS A 36 13.17 -3.22 10.06
CA HIS A 36 13.18 -3.78 11.41
C HIS A 36 11.79 -4.28 11.84
N ALA A 37 10.74 -3.50 11.58
CA ALA A 37 9.38 -3.88 11.91
C ALA A 37 8.89 -5.13 11.15
N VAL A 38 9.21 -5.22 9.85
CA VAL A 38 8.87 -6.40 9.04
C VAL A 38 9.63 -7.63 9.55
N ALA A 39 10.94 -7.50 9.80
CA ALA A 39 11.75 -8.60 10.34
C ALA A 39 11.32 -9.04 11.76
N ALA A 40 10.75 -8.13 12.56
CA ALA A 40 10.13 -8.44 13.84
C ALA A 40 8.73 -9.08 13.72
N GLY A 41 8.22 -9.26 12.49
CA GLY A 41 6.91 -9.84 12.21
C GLY A 41 5.77 -8.96 12.69
N LEU A 42 5.84 -7.64 12.46
CA LEU A 42 4.75 -6.70 12.78
C LEU A 42 3.64 -6.68 11.71
N THR A 43 3.85 -7.36 10.57
CA THR A 43 2.83 -7.61 9.54
C THR A 43 2.14 -8.97 9.73
N ASP A 44 2.85 -9.95 10.30
CA ASP A 44 2.36 -11.31 10.53
C ASP A 44 1.79 -11.50 11.96
N ALA A 45 0.49 -11.72 12.04
CA ALA A 45 -0.19 -12.22 13.24
C ALA A 45 -0.84 -13.59 13.02
N TRP A 46 -0.72 -14.15 11.82
CA TRP A 46 -1.51 -15.27 11.33
C TRP A 46 -0.71 -16.58 11.35
N GLY A 47 0.62 -16.49 11.16
CA GLY A 47 1.51 -17.64 11.05
C GLY A 47 2.12 -18.14 12.37
N ARG A 48 1.79 -17.53 13.52
CA ARG A 48 2.42 -17.88 14.81
C ARG A 48 1.44 -17.95 15.99
N PRO A 49 1.72 -18.82 16.99
CA PRO A 49 0.95 -18.86 18.24
C PRO A 49 0.90 -17.48 18.92
N ALA A 50 -0.30 -17.12 19.41
CA ALA A 50 -0.56 -15.80 20.01
C ALA A 50 -0.13 -14.62 19.11
N GLY A 51 -0.20 -14.78 17.77
CA GLY A 51 0.33 -13.84 16.81
C GLY A 51 -0.21 -12.42 16.97
N HIS A 52 -1.52 -12.27 17.22
CA HIS A 52 -2.15 -10.96 17.46
C HIS A 52 -1.63 -10.26 18.71
N VAL A 53 -1.49 -10.96 19.84
CA VAL A 53 -0.98 -10.37 21.09
C VAL A 53 0.49 -9.98 20.94
N ARG A 54 1.31 -10.86 20.34
CA ARG A 54 2.73 -10.56 20.04
C ARG A 54 2.86 -9.34 19.13
N ARG A 55 2.06 -9.28 18.07
CA ARG A 55 2.03 -8.14 17.15
C ARG A 55 1.61 -6.87 17.89
N ALA A 56 0.56 -6.91 18.70
CA ALA A 56 0.06 -5.76 19.44
C ALA A 56 1.13 -5.21 20.41
N ALA A 57 1.79 -6.07 21.18
CA ALA A 57 2.88 -5.68 22.07
C ALA A 57 4.06 -5.08 21.31
N GLY A 58 4.48 -5.72 20.20
CA GLY A 58 5.55 -5.21 19.35
C GLY A 58 5.21 -3.85 18.72
N PHE A 59 3.99 -3.69 18.23
CA PHE A 59 3.51 -2.43 17.65
C PHE A 59 3.43 -1.30 18.68
N LEU A 60 2.98 -1.61 19.91
CA LEU A 60 2.94 -0.65 21.03
C LEU A 60 4.34 -0.12 21.38
N VAL A 61 5.34 -1.00 21.41
CA VAL A 61 6.73 -0.59 21.71
C VAL A 61 7.33 0.16 20.53
N TRP A 62 7.19 -0.38 19.31
CA TRP A 62 7.87 0.14 18.13
C TRP A 62 7.37 1.52 17.68
N THR A 63 6.06 1.79 17.87
CA THR A 63 5.49 3.11 17.57
C THR A 63 5.95 4.23 18.50
N GLN A 64 6.55 3.92 19.65
CA GLN A 64 7.20 4.92 20.51
C GLN A 64 8.47 5.49 19.87
N ALA A 65 9.14 4.73 18.99
CA ALA A 65 10.34 5.19 18.29
C ALA A 65 10.01 6.10 17.10
N GLU A 66 8.94 5.76 16.36
CA GLU A 66 8.43 6.50 15.21
C GLU A 66 7.05 5.93 14.81
N ALA A 67 6.04 6.78 14.57
CA ALA A 67 4.68 6.29 14.31
C ALA A 67 4.33 6.16 12.81
N GLY A 68 4.95 6.92 11.92
CA GLY A 68 4.54 6.99 10.52
C GLY A 68 4.76 5.71 9.73
N HIS A 69 5.88 5.02 9.92
CA HIS A 69 6.12 3.73 9.27
C HIS A 69 5.18 2.63 9.78
N GLY A 70 4.46 2.85 10.89
CA GLY A 70 3.37 1.99 11.35
C GLY A 70 2.20 1.88 10.37
N CYS A 71 2.02 2.88 9.49
CA CYS A 71 0.94 2.92 8.51
C CYS A 71 0.99 1.76 7.51
N PRO A 72 2.06 1.57 6.71
CA PRO A 72 2.17 0.42 5.80
C PRO A 72 2.10 -0.92 6.55
N LEU A 73 2.71 -1.05 7.73
CA LEU A 73 2.65 -2.28 8.52
C LEU A 73 1.21 -2.67 8.90
N SER A 74 0.40 -1.68 9.29
CA SER A 74 -0.98 -1.89 9.68
C SER A 74 -1.85 -2.28 8.49
N MET A 75 -1.66 -1.61 7.35
CA MET A 75 -2.40 -1.93 6.12
C MET A 75 -2.03 -3.32 5.59
N THR A 76 -0.74 -3.67 5.53
CA THR A 76 -0.27 -5.00 5.15
C THR A 76 -0.87 -6.10 6.02
N HIS A 77 -0.85 -5.93 7.34
CA HIS A 77 -1.47 -6.88 8.27
C HIS A 77 -2.98 -7.04 8.02
N ALA A 78 -3.69 -5.91 7.86
CA ALA A 78 -5.14 -5.89 7.71
C ALA A 78 -5.62 -6.34 6.33
N ALA A 79 -4.75 -6.34 5.31
CA ALA A 79 -5.09 -6.81 3.96
C ALA A 79 -5.32 -8.32 3.90
N VAL A 80 -4.66 -9.12 4.75
CA VAL A 80 -4.75 -10.59 4.74
C VAL A 80 -6.20 -11.10 4.83
N PRO A 81 -7.02 -10.72 5.83
CA PRO A 81 -8.40 -11.21 5.90
C PRO A 81 -9.28 -10.74 4.74
N ALA A 82 -9.00 -9.57 4.15
CA ALA A 82 -9.72 -9.11 2.95
C ALA A 82 -9.34 -9.94 1.72
N LEU A 83 -8.07 -10.32 1.56
CA LEU A 83 -7.63 -11.19 0.47
C LEU A 83 -8.19 -12.61 0.61
N ARG A 84 -8.32 -13.13 1.83
CA ARG A 84 -8.87 -14.48 2.09
C ARG A 84 -10.32 -14.67 1.62
N THR A 85 -11.03 -13.62 1.24
CA THR A 85 -12.35 -13.76 0.58
C THR A 85 -12.21 -14.32 -0.85
N ASP A 86 -11.03 -14.25 -1.44
CA ASP A 86 -10.65 -14.89 -2.70
C ASP A 86 -9.47 -15.86 -2.46
N PRO A 87 -9.70 -17.19 -2.45
CA PRO A 87 -8.65 -18.16 -2.17
C PRO A 87 -7.49 -18.14 -3.16
N VAL A 88 -7.71 -17.73 -4.42
CA VAL A 88 -6.68 -17.68 -5.45
C VAL A 88 -5.73 -16.52 -5.17
N LEU A 89 -6.28 -15.32 -4.92
CA LEU A 89 -5.48 -14.15 -4.54
C LEU A 89 -4.77 -14.36 -3.20
N ALA A 90 -5.44 -14.98 -2.22
CA ALA A 90 -4.82 -15.26 -0.93
C ALA A 90 -3.61 -16.20 -1.06
N ALA A 91 -3.71 -17.24 -1.88
CA ALA A 91 -2.61 -18.18 -2.12
C ALA A 91 -1.37 -17.51 -2.72
N GLU A 92 -1.55 -16.50 -3.57
CA GLU A 92 -0.46 -15.74 -4.17
C GLU A 92 0.15 -14.71 -3.20
N TRP A 93 -0.70 -13.92 -2.53
CA TRP A 93 -0.26 -12.70 -1.87
C TRP A 93 -0.02 -12.86 -0.37
N GLU A 94 -0.78 -13.71 0.33
CA GLU A 94 -0.65 -13.87 1.78
C GLU A 94 0.76 -14.29 2.23
N PRO A 95 1.44 -15.26 1.58
CA PRO A 95 2.81 -15.64 1.97
C PRO A 95 3.79 -14.46 1.90
N LYS A 96 3.57 -13.53 0.98
CA LYS A 96 4.41 -12.34 0.80
C LYS A 96 4.08 -11.23 1.81
N LEU A 97 2.80 -11.05 2.15
CA LEU A 97 2.35 -10.08 3.17
C LEU A 97 2.78 -10.46 4.59
N THR A 98 2.89 -11.76 4.83
CA THR A 98 3.33 -12.36 6.09
C THR A 98 4.84 -12.65 6.14
N SER A 99 5.56 -12.27 5.09
CA SER A 99 7.01 -12.39 5.02
C SER A 99 7.70 -11.49 6.04
N TYR A 100 8.87 -11.96 6.49
CA TYR A 100 9.73 -11.25 7.45
C TYR A 100 10.87 -10.52 6.71
N VAL A 101 10.80 -10.45 5.38
CA VAL A 101 11.78 -9.79 4.51
C VAL A 101 11.18 -8.48 4.00
N TYR A 102 11.85 -7.37 4.28
CA TYR A 102 11.54 -6.08 3.67
C TYR A 102 12.41 -5.88 2.43
N GLU A 103 11.77 -5.58 1.30
CA GLU A 103 12.46 -5.26 0.05
C GLU A 103 11.98 -3.92 -0.50
N GLU A 104 12.95 -3.04 -0.74
CA GLU A 104 12.74 -1.75 -1.38
C GLU A 104 12.48 -1.89 -2.88
N GLY A 105 11.84 -0.88 -3.47
CA GLY A 105 11.58 -0.82 -4.90
C GLY A 105 10.37 -1.63 -5.37
N LEU A 106 9.86 -1.22 -6.53
CA LEU A 106 8.71 -1.82 -7.18
C LEU A 106 9.17 -2.84 -8.22
N ARG A 107 8.71 -4.08 -8.05
CA ARG A 107 8.92 -5.23 -8.93
C ARG A 107 7.64 -6.08 -8.95
N PRO A 108 7.46 -6.96 -9.96
CA PRO A 108 6.37 -7.92 -9.94
C PRO A 108 6.36 -8.72 -8.63
N ALA A 109 5.17 -8.99 -8.09
CA ALA A 109 5.03 -9.71 -6.83
C ALA A 109 5.78 -11.06 -6.79
N PRO A 110 5.81 -11.87 -7.87
CA PRO A 110 6.60 -13.12 -7.89
C PRO A 110 8.10 -12.92 -7.61
N GLU A 111 8.66 -11.77 -7.95
CA GLU A 111 10.08 -11.45 -7.79
C GLU A 111 10.43 -10.87 -6.40
N LYS A 112 9.45 -10.70 -5.53
CA LYS A 112 9.65 -10.22 -4.16
C LYS A 112 9.38 -11.31 -3.13
N ALA A 113 10.29 -11.42 -2.16
CA ALA A 113 10.17 -12.29 -1.00
C ALA A 113 9.16 -11.73 0.02
N GLY A 114 8.99 -10.41 0.08
CA GLY A 114 8.00 -9.75 0.92
C GLY A 114 7.42 -8.51 0.25
N VAL A 115 6.16 -8.23 0.55
CA VAL A 115 5.41 -7.11 -0.03
C VAL A 115 4.68 -6.30 1.03
N LEU A 116 4.43 -5.03 0.73
CA LEU A 116 3.61 -4.14 1.53
C LEU A 116 2.35 -3.76 0.79
N PHE A 117 1.23 -3.65 1.51
CA PHE A 117 -0.03 -3.20 0.94
C PHE A 117 -0.43 -1.83 1.45
N GLY A 118 -0.99 -1.04 0.54
CA GLY A 118 -1.75 0.16 0.87
C GLY A 118 -3.24 -0.06 0.72
N MET A 119 -4.01 1.00 0.95
CA MET A 119 -5.45 0.98 0.74
C MET A 119 -5.91 2.30 0.11
N GLY A 120 -6.81 2.21 -0.87
CA GLY A 120 -7.36 3.33 -1.63
C GLY A 120 -8.88 3.37 -1.53
N MET A 121 -9.41 4.01 -0.49
CA MET A 121 -10.86 4.06 -0.24
C MET A 121 -11.41 5.47 -0.46
N THR A 122 -10.86 6.43 0.27
CA THR A 122 -11.32 7.82 0.35
C THR A 122 -11.20 8.55 -0.97
N GLU A 123 -12.29 9.21 -1.38
CA GLU A 123 -12.31 10.13 -2.51
C GLU A 123 -12.56 11.57 -2.02
N LYS A 124 -12.57 12.53 -2.96
CA LYS A 124 -12.65 13.96 -2.67
C LYS A 124 -13.98 14.32 -2.00
N GLN A 125 -15.06 13.66 -2.41
CA GLN A 125 -16.42 13.84 -1.93
C GLN A 125 -16.71 13.14 -0.60
N GLY A 126 -15.88 12.18 -0.17
CA GLY A 126 -16.16 11.45 1.06
C GLY A 126 -15.14 10.36 1.39
N GLY A 127 -14.80 10.25 2.68
CA GLY A 127 -14.05 9.13 3.24
C GLY A 127 -14.88 8.17 4.09
N THR A 128 -15.95 8.68 4.72
CA THR A 128 -16.87 7.88 5.53
C THR A 128 -17.90 7.17 4.67
N ASP A 129 -18.59 7.92 3.79
CA ASP A 129 -19.55 7.35 2.85
C ASP A 129 -18.84 6.84 1.58
N VAL A 130 -18.22 5.66 1.69
CA VAL A 130 -17.53 5.02 0.55
C VAL A 130 -18.46 4.59 -0.58
N ARG A 131 -19.78 4.53 -0.35
CA ARG A 131 -20.76 4.23 -1.42
C ARG A 131 -20.91 5.40 -2.38
N SER A 132 -20.56 6.61 -1.96
CA SER A 132 -20.48 7.80 -2.81
C SER A 132 -19.26 7.80 -3.76
N ASN A 133 -18.40 6.77 -3.71
CA ASN A 133 -17.24 6.67 -4.60
C ASN A 133 -17.64 6.72 -6.08
N THR A 134 -16.81 7.41 -6.86
CA THR A 134 -16.99 7.69 -8.29
C THR A 134 -15.93 7.00 -9.15
N THR A 135 -14.86 6.45 -8.57
CA THR A 135 -13.95 5.55 -9.30
C THR A 135 -14.74 4.39 -9.88
N ARG A 136 -14.62 4.17 -11.19
CA ARG A 136 -15.34 3.12 -11.93
C ARG A 136 -14.41 1.94 -12.18
N ALA A 137 -14.99 0.75 -12.23
CA ALA A 137 -14.31 -0.48 -12.63
C ALA A 137 -15.08 -1.13 -13.80
N GLU A 138 -14.43 -1.20 -14.95
CA GLU A 138 -14.98 -1.80 -16.17
C GLU A 138 -14.33 -3.15 -16.42
N PRO A 139 -15.10 -4.23 -16.66
CA PRO A 139 -14.54 -5.55 -16.88
C PRO A 139 -13.68 -5.58 -18.15
N LEU A 140 -12.53 -6.23 -18.09
CA LEU A 140 -11.67 -6.50 -19.24
C LEU A 140 -12.02 -7.85 -19.88
N SER A 141 -11.32 -8.20 -20.96
CA SER A 141 -11.53 -9.45 -21.69
C SER A 141 -11.20 -10.69 -20.88
N ARG A 142 -10.28 -10.58 -19.92
CA ARG A 142 -9.92 -11.66 -19.00
C ARG A 142 -10.80 -11.61 -17.76
N GLU A 143 -11.36 -12.76 -17.41
CA GLU A 143 -12.21 -12.90 -16.23
C GLU A 143 -11.46 -12.47 -14.96
N GLY A 144 -12.14 -11.68 -14.12
CA GLY A 144 -11.58 -11.16 -12.88
C GLY A 144 -10.69 -9.92 -13.03
N GLU A 145 -10.35 -9.51 -14.26
CA GLU A 145 -9.57 -8.30 -14.51
C GLU A 145 -10.48 -7.11 -14.86
N TYR A 146 -10.15 -5.94 -14.31
CA TYR A 146 -10.93 -4.72 -14.46
C TYR A 146 -10.02 -3.53 -14.74
N LEU A 147 -10.46 -2.63 -15.61
CA LEU A 147 -9.88 -1.30 -15.78
C LEU A 147 -10.51 -0.37 -14.75
N LEU A 148 -9.68 0.23 -13.89
CA LEU A 148 -10.13 1.24 -12.95
C LEU A 148 -9.85 2.63 -13.53
N THR A 149 -10.83 3.53 -13.43
CA THR A 149 -10.67 4.94 -13.80
C THR A 149 -11.27 5.83 -12.72
N GLY A 150 -10.47 6.73 -12.18
CA GLY A 150 -10.91 7.63 -11.10
C GLY A 150 -9.76 8.13 -10.26
N HIS A 151 -10.02 8.37 -8.97
CA HIS A 151 -9.00 8.92 -8.07
C HIS A 151 -9.18 8.44 -6.63
N LYS A 152 -8.11 8.48 -5.85
CA LYS A 152 -8.16 8.43 -4.39
C LYS A 152 -7.51 9.65 -3.79
N TRP A 153 -8.22 10.27 -2.87
CA TRP A 153 -7.86 11.55 -2.31
C TRP A 153 -6.81 11.44 -1.20
N PHE A 154 -6.80 10.32 -0.47
CA PHE A 154 -5.76 10.01 0.50
C PHE A 154 -5.33 8.56 0.32
N CYS A 155 -4.14 8.36 -0.25
CA CYS A 155 -3.54 7.06 -0.45
C CYS A 155 -2.17 7.02 0.24
N SER A 156 -2.08 6.37 1.39
CA SER A 156 -0.83 6.31 2.17
C SER A 156 0.08 5.19 1.68
N ALA A 157 1.39 5.36 1.91
CA ALA A 157 2.44 4.46 1.44
C ALA A 157 2.31 4.14 -0.07
N PRO A 158 2.37 5.14 -0.97
CA PRO A 158 2.18 4.95 -2.41
C PRO A 158 3.24 4.05 -3.08
N MET A 159 4.32 3.70 -2.37
CA MET A 159 5.34 2.72 -2.79
C MET A 159 5.06 1.28 -2.32
N SER A 160 3.90 1.03 -1.70
CA SER A 160 3.40 -0.34 -1.47
C SER A 160 3.26 -1.10 -2.79
N ASP A 161 3.45 -2.41 -2.77
CA ASP A 161 3.46 -3.26 -3.97
C ASP A 161 2.05 -3.47 -4.55
N GLY A 162 1.03 -3.42 -3.69
CA GLY A 162 -0.37 -3.54 -4.06
C GLY A 162 -1.29 -2.72 -3.16
N PHE A 163 -2.50 -2.46 -3.65
CA PHE A 163 -3.50 -1.68 -2.95
C PHE A 163 -4.85 -2.39 -2.98
N LEU A 164 -5.55 -2.41 -1.84
CA LEU A 164 -6.99 -2.69 -1.83
C LEU A 164 -7.74 -1.40 -2.15
N VAL A 165 -8.42 -1.35 -3.29
CA VAL A 165 -9.09 -0.15 -3.83
C VAL A 165 -10.58 -0.40 -3.97
N LEU A 166 -11.40 0.55 -3.51
CA LEU A 166 -12.86 0.50 -3.70
C LEU A 166 -13.27 1.25 -4.98
N ALA A 167 -14.02 0.60 -5.86
CA ALA A 167 -14.55 1.19 -7.09
C ALA A 167 -15.95 0.66 -7.42
N GLN A 168 -16.70 1.39 -8.23
CA GLN A 168 -18.04 1.02 -8.69
C GLN A 168 -17.94 0.09 -9.90
N ALA A 169 -18.31 -1.17 -9.72
CA ALA A 169 -18.44 -2.17 -10.78
C ALA A 169 -19.91 -2.29 -11.23
N PRO A 170 -20.24 -3.06 -12.28
CA PRO A 170 -21.64 -3.30 -12.68
C PRO A 170 -22.55 -3.82 -11.55
N GLY A 171 -21.98 -4.54 -10.57
CA GLY A 171 -22.70 -5.05 -9.39
C GLY A 171 -22.73 -4.12 -8.17
N GLY A 172 -22.19 -2.90 -8.29
CA GLY A 172 -22.07 -1.93 -7.20
C GLY A 172 -20.64 -1.79 -6.66
N LEU A 173 -20.52 -1.27 -5.44
CA LEU A 173 -19.23 -1.00 -4.81
C LEU A 173 -18.48 -2.32 -4.54
N THR A 174 -17.29 -2.43 -5.13
CA THR A 174 -16.46 -3.65 -5.10
C THR A 174 -15.05 -3.30 -4.65
N CYS A 175 -14.40 -4.25 -3.97
CA CYS A 175 -12.99 -4.15 -3.57
C CYS A 175 -12.10 -4.85 -4.60
N PHE A 176 -11.07 -4.16 -5.06
CA PHE A 176 -10.12 -4.63 -6.06
C PHE A 176 -8.71 -4.69 -5.47
N LEU A 177 -7.94 -5.70 -5.86
CA LEU A 177 -6.49 -5.69 -5.69
C LEU A 177 -5.84 -5.01 -6.88
N VAL A 178 -5.15 -3.90 -6.65
CA VAL A 178 -4.46 -3.12 -7.68
C VAL A 178 -2.94 -3.20 -7.43
N PRO A 179 -2.20 -4.03 -8.18
CA PRO A 179 -0.74 -4.09 -8.07
C PRO A 179 -0.11 -2.85 -8.73
N ARG A 180 1.04 -2.40 -8.22
CA ARG A 180 1.83 -1.30 -8.81
C ARG A 180 2.66 -1.72 -10.02
N VAL A 181 2.94 -3.01 -10.13
CA VAL A 181 3.64 -3.63 -11.26
C VAL A 181 2.80 -4.80 -11.75
N LEU A 182 2.51 -4.80 -13.06
CA LEU A 182 1.71 -5.84 -13.70
C LEU A 182 2.50 -7.15 -13.83
N PRO A 183 1.83 -8.29 -14.09
CA PRO A 183 2.51 -9.59 -14.25
C PRO A 183 3.56 -9.62 -15.37
N ASP A 184 3.45 -8.75 -16.36
CA ASP A 184 4.40 -8.62 -17.47
C ASP A 184 5.64 -7.77 -17.15
N GLY A 185 5.75 -7.24 -15.92
CA GLY A 185 6.86 -6.39 -15.48
C GLY A 185 6.64 -4.90 -15.69
N THR A 186 5.59 -4.49 -16.40
CA THR A 186 5.32 -3.07 -16.65
C THR A 186 4.74 -2.38 -15.42
N ARG A 187 4.98 -1.06 -15.27
CA ARG A 187 4.33 -0.27 -14.21
C ARG A 187 2.84 -0.13 -14.53
N ASN A 188 2.00 -0.46 -13.55
CA ASN A 188 0.57 -0.25 -13.68
C ASN A 188 0.25 1.25 -13.62
N VAL A 189 -0.85 1.68 -14.23
CA VAL A 189 -1.30 3.07 -14.18
C VAL A 189 -1.70 3.39 -12.74
N PHE A 190 -0.89 4.22 -12.10
CA PHE A 190 -1.10 4.72 -10.74
C PHE A 190 -0.38 6.06 -10.64
N ALA A 191 -1.07 7.09 -11.08
CA ALA A 191 -0.52 8.42 -11.26
C ALA A 191 -0.58 9.18 -9.93
N ILE A 192 0.58 9.36 -9.27
CA ILE A 192 0.67 10.14 -8.04
C ILE A 192 0.74 11.62 -8.42
N GLN A 193 -0.31 12.37 -8.11
CA GLN A 193 -0.41 13.77 -8.49
C GLN A 193 0.38 14.68 -7.54
N ARG A 194 0.26 14.42 -6.23
CA ARG A 194 0.99 15.16 -5.20
C ARG A 194 1.05 14.38 -3.89
N LEU A 195 2.02 14.73 -3.05
CA LEU A 195 2.03 14.35 -1.65
C LEU A 195 1.33 15.40 -0.79
N LYS A 196 0.67 14.94 0.28
CA LYS A 196 0.04 15.79 1.27
C LYS A 196 1.12 16.49 2.10
N ASP A 197 1.00 17.81 2.26
CA ASP A 197 1.69 18.54 3.31
C ASP A 197 0.89 18.40 4.61
N LYS A 198 1.34 17.50 5.48
CA LYS A 198 0.60 17.07 6.68
C LYS A 198 1.14 17.77 7.91
N LEU A 199 0.24 18.07 8.86
CA LEU A 199 0.62 18.59 10.19
C LEU A 199 1.62 17.67 10.91
N GLY A 200 1.36 16.36 10.91
CA GLY A 200 2.18 15.31 11.50
C GLY A 200 2.19 14.07 10.62
N ASN A 201 2.66 12.92 11.15
CA ASN A 201 2.81 11.69 10.35
C ASN A 201 3.66 11.92 9.08
N LYS A 202 4.61 12.87 9.14
CA LYS A 202 5.32 13.43 7.98
C LYS A 202 6.27 12.43 7.32
N SER A 203 6.80 11.47 8.09
CA SER A 203 7.62 10.37 7.58
C SER A 203 6.88 9.44 6.61
N ASN A 204 5.57 9.28 6.78
CA ASN A 204 4.73 8.46 5.92
C ASN A 204 4.25 9.29 4.72
N ALA A 205 4.54 8.87 3.50
CA ALA A 205 4.00 9.53 2.32
C ALA A 205 2.49 9.26 2.22
N SER A 206 1.70 10.31 2.04
CA SER A 206 0.28 10.21 1.66
C SER A 206 0.09 10.96 0.36
N GLY A 207 -0.33 10.25 -0.69
CA GLY A 207 -0.52 10.78 -2.03
C GLY A 207 -1.98 11.03 -2.38
N GLU A 208 -2.19 11.92 -3.35
CA GLU A 208 -3.37 11.92 -4.22
C GLU A 208 -3.03 11.13 -5.47
N VAL A 209 -3.90 10.19 -5.83
CA VAL A 209 -3.61 9.24 -6.89
C VAL A 209 -4.77 9.19 -7.87
N GLU A 210 -4.46 9.03 -9.14
CA GLU A 210 -5.41 8.83 -10.22
C GLU A 210 -5.11 7.50 -10.92
N PHE A 211 -6.17 6.83 -11.36
CA PHE A 211 -6.15 5.59 -12.12
C PHE A 211 -6.66 5.85 -13.52
#